data_AF-C9ZHK6-F1
#
_entry.id   AF-C9ZHK6-F1
#
_cell.length_a   1.000
_cell.length_b   1.000
_cell.length_c   1.000
_cell.angle_alpha   90.00
_cell.angle_beta   90.00
_cell.angle_gamma   90.00
#
_symmetry.space_group_name_H-M   'P 1'
#
loop_
_entity.id
_entity.type
_entity.pdbx_description
1 polymer ?
#
loop_
_entity_poly.entity_id
_entity_poly.type
_entity_poly.pdbx_seq_one_letter_code
_entity_poly.pdbx_strand_id
1 'polypeptide(L)'
;MARGAKLPEKGAADARRTVRRAGEVFYRVHSRRRAADRFNPEPQDHHFGGGRFDSTPNDSYAYLYAAPRPETAIIERFVRTLRFDGLGNSRILLRKELEGRLLSQVRLTRDVELVSLCSILHLNAVQQSDWWLVESDPTEYAFTRRWGHWLRAEAEWADGFVWRSRLDGPHESLVLFGSTAESDLLTVTEEPARVLDDEDGLRWLAGTLEEYHVEIGSVDRLPGIGS
;
A
#
# COMPACT_ATOMS: atom_id res chain seq x y z
N MET A 1 19.62 8.57 -18.26
CA MET A 1 18.27 8.17 -18.74
C MET A 1 17.32 8.20 -17.56
N ALA A 2 16.07 8.65 -17.73
CA ALA A 2 15.07 8.57 -16.66
C ALA A 2 14.91 7.11 -16.21
N ARG A 3 15.05 6.88 -14.91
CA ARG A 3 14.92 5.55 -14.30
C ARG A 3 13.52 4.99 -14.64
N GLY A 4 13.44 3.75 -15.09
CA GLY A 4 12.16 3.10 -15.42
C GLY A 4 11.56 3.40 -16.82
N ALA A 5 12.26 4.10 -17.71
CA ALA A 5 11.74 4.40 -19.06
C ALA A 5 11.63 3.18 -19.99
N LYS A 6 12.54 2.20 -19.83
CA LYS A 6 12.58 0.98 -20.63
C LYS A 6 12.34 -0.24 -19.73
N LEU A 7 11.25 -0.95 -20.00
CA LEU A 7 11.00 -2.26 -19.39
C LEU A 7 11.96 -3.31 -20.00
N PRO A 8 12.29 -4.37 -19.25
CA PRO A 8 12.96 -5.53 -19.83
C PRO A 8 12.10 -6.19 -20.91
N GLU A 9 12.74 -7.07 -21.69
CA GLU A 9 12.01 -7.91 -22.65
C GLU A 9 11.13 -8.93 -21.92
N LYS A 10 10.08 -9.42 -22.60
CA LYS A 10 9.21 -10.47 -22.07
C LYS A 10 10.03 -11.74 -21.82
N GLY A 11 9.80 -12.41 -20.69
CA GLY A 11 10.52 -13.61 -20.25
C GLY A 11 11.83 -13.33 -19.53
N ALA A 12 12.15 -12.06 -19.24
CA ALA A 12 13.39 -11.70 -18.55
C ALA A 12 13.29 -11.80 -17.02
N ALA A 13 12.08 -11.92 -16.45
CA ALA A 13 11.92 -12.11 -15.01
C ALA A 13 12.05 -13.58 -14.60
N ASP A 14 12.76 -13.84 -13.51
CA ASP A 14 12.73 -15.10 -12.74
C ASP A 14 12.09 -14.80 -11.36
N ALA A 15 10.84 -14.33 -11.39
CA ALA A 15 10.15 -13.82 -10.22
C ALA A 15 10.13 -14.85 -9.07
N ARG A 16 10.62 -14.44 -7.89
CA ARG A 16 10.70 -15.33 -6.72
C ARG A 16 9.35 -15.43 -6.04
N ARG A 17 8.90 -16.66 -5.79
CA ARG A 17 7.64 -16.97 -5.14
C ARG A 17 7.76 -16.97 -3.62
N THR A 18 6.72 -16.46 -2.96
CA THR A 18 6.43 -16.73 -1.56
C THR A 18 4.95 -17.04 -1.41
N VAL A 19 4.60 -17.86 -0.43
CA VAL A 19 3.21 -18.31 -0.20
C VAL A 19 2.73 -17.72 1.12
N ARG A 20 1.52 -17.16 1.11
CA ARG A 20 0.73 -16.90 2.32
C ARG A 20 -0.35 -17.95 2.42
N ARG A 21 -0.53 -18.48 3.62
CA ARG A 21 -1.40 -19.61 3.89
C ARG A 21 -2.84 -19.16 4.12
N ALA A 22 -3.76 -20.03 3.74
CA ALA A 22 -5.15 -19.92 4.14
C ALA A 22 -5.25 -19.70 5.66
N GLY A 23 -6.16 -18.82 6.07
CA GLY A 23 -6.35 -18.47 7.47
C GLY A 23 -5.44 -17.36 7.98
N GLU A 24 -4.37 -16.99 7.26
CA GLU A 24 -3.57 -15.82 7.62
C GLU A 24 -4.40 -14.54 7.56
N VAL A 25 -4.08 -13.64 8.48
CA VAL A 25 -4.82 -12.42 8.74
C VAL A 25 -4.02 -11.21 8.30
N PHE A 26 -4.70 -10.27 7.66
CA PHE A 26 -4.13 -9.00 7.23
C PHE A 26 -5.03 -7.83 7.63
N TYR A 27 -4.43 -6.65 7.67
CA TYR A 27 -5.07 -5.39 8.02
C TYR A 27 -5.06 -4.46 6.83
N ARG A 28 -6.16 -3.75 6.63
CA ARG A 28 -6.33 -2.80 5.54
C ARG A 28 -7.04 -1.55 6.01
N VAL A 29 -6.53 -0.41 5.55
CA VAL A 29 -7.26 0.85 5.59
C VAL A 29 -8.11 1.00 4.33
N HIS A 30 -9.41 1.26 4.50
CA HIS A 30 -10.34 1.47 3.39
C HIS A 30 -11.38 2.54 3.70
N SER A 31 -12.15 2.95 2.68
CA SER A 31 -13.32 3.80 2.89
C SER A 31 -14.46 2.99 3.50
N ARG A 32 -15.22 3.59 4.43
CA ARG A 32 -16.48 3.04 4.97
C ARG A 32 -17.51 2.71 3.88
N ARG A 33 -17.40 3.31 2.70
CA ARG A 33 -18.25 3.03 1.52
C ARG A 33 -17.90 1.73 0.78
N ARG A 34 -16.80 1.07 1.15
CA ARG A 34 -16.31 -0.17 0.54
C ARG A 34 -16.13 -1.22 1.62
N ALA A 35 -16.67 -2.42 1.43
CA ALA A 35 -16.43 -3.52 2.36
C ALA A 35 -14.95 -3.94 2.38
N ALA A 36 -14.50 -4.50 3.50
CA ALA A 36 -13.07 -4.70 3.77
C ALA A 36 -12.39 -5.66 2.78
N ASP A 37 -13.10 -6.71 2.38
CA ASP A 37 -12.73 -7.74 1.42
C ASP A 37 -12.90 -7.32 -0.05
N ARG A 38 -13.51 -6.16 -0.32
CA ARG A 38 -13.75 -5.69 -1.69
C ARG A 38 -12.52 -5.04 -2.30
N PHE A 39 -12.10 -5.56 -3.43
CA PHE A 39 -10.98 -5.02 -4.20
C PHE A 39 -11.42 -3.70 -4.84
N ASN A 40 -10.47 -2.79 -5.10
CA ASN A 40 -10.75 -1.59 -5.88
C ASN A 40 -10.82 -1.98 -7.36
N PRO A 41 -11.99 -1.91 -8.03
CA PRO A 41 -12.07 -2.23 -9.46
C PRO A 41 -11.60 -1.07 -10.34
N GLU A 42 -11.58 0.14 -9.80
CA GLU A 42 -11.38 1.36 -10.57
C GLU A 42 -9.90 1.57 -10.92
N PRO A 43 -9.55 1.59 -12.22
CA PRO A 43 -8.23 1.99 -12.66
C PRO A 43 -7.90 3.40 -12.18
N GLN A 44 -6.65 3.62 -11.80
CA GLN A 44 -6.15 4.95 -11.46
C GLN A 44 -5.62 5.66 -12.70
N ASP A 45 -5.59 6.98 -12.62
CA ASP A 45 -4.88 7.81 -13.60
C ASP A 45 -3.41 7.35 -13.74
N HIS A 46 -2.84 7.50 -14.93
CA HIS A 46 -1.48 7.05 -15.21
C HIS A 46 -0.42 7.77 -14.35
N HIS A 47 -0.66 9.04 -14.01
CA HIS A 47 0.33 9.93 -13.43
C HIS A 47 -0.02 10.42 -12.02
N PHE A 48 -1.31 10.50 -11.68
CA PHE A 48 -1.77 11.11 -10.44
C PHE A 48 -2.49 10.13 -9.52
N GLY A 49 -2.42 10.39 -8.21
CA GLY A 49 -3.14 9.65 -7.17
C GLY A 49 -2.67 8.21 -6.98
N GLY A 50 -3.47 7.40 -6.28
CA GLY A 50 -3.31 5.94 -6.15
C GLY A 50 -2.06 5.42 -5.39
N GLY A 51 -1.81 4.13 -5.60
CA GLY A 51 -0.73 3.30 -5.08
C GLY A 51 0.27 2.85 -6.15
N ARG A 52 1.30 2.11 -5.70
CA ARG A 52 2.51 1.77 -6.48
C ARG A 52 2.26 0.73 -7.59
N PHE A 53 1.34 -0.19 -7.36
CA PHE A 53 0.98 -1.30 -8.24
C PHE A 53 -0.51 -1.29 -8.60
N ASP A 54 -1.09 -0.09 -8.66
CA ASP A 54 -2.49 0.10 -9.02
C ASP A 54 -2.72 -0.20 -10.50
N SER A 55 -3.90 -0.75 -10.79
CA SER A 55 -4.46 -0.83 -12.13
C SER A 55 -4.50 0.54 -12.80
N THR A 56 -4.33 0.57 -14.13
CA THR A 56 -4.46 1.78 -14.95
C THR A 56 -5.24 1.45 -16.23
N PRO A 57 -5.67 2.43 -17.02
CA PRO A 57 -6.33 2.15 -18.31
C PRO A 57 -5.53 1.26 -19.28
N ASN A 58 -4.21 1.12 -19.09
CA ASN A 58 -3.37 0.25 -19.92
C ASN A 58 -3.39 -1.23 -19.48
N ASP A 59 -3.71 -1.50 -18.22
CA ASP A 59 -3.86 -2.85 -17.66
C ASP A 59 -4.85 -2.78 -16.50
N SER A 60 -6.06 -3.28 -16.74
CA SER A 60 -7.20 -3.13 -15.83
C SER A 60 -7.43 -4.41 -15.03
N TYR A 61 -7.27 -4.28 -13.72
CA TYR A 61 -7.54 -5.33 -12.74
C TYR A 61 -8.05 -4.72 -11.44
N ALA A 62 -8.71 -5.54 -10.61
CA ALA A 62 -9.05 -5.13 -9.27
C ALA A 62 -7.87 -5.36 -8.31
N TYR A 63 -7.71 -4.50 -7.32
CA TYR A 63 -6.57 -4.58 -6.41
C TYR A 63 -6.89 -4.21 -4.96
N LEU A 64 -6.15 -4.80 -4.02
CA LEU A 64 -6.33 -4.60 -2.58
C LEU A 64 -4.97 -4.56 -1.88
N TYR A 65 -4.69 -3.45 -1.19
CA TYR A 65 -3.51 -3.35 -0.33
C TYR A 65 -3.84 -3.76 1.09
N ALA A 66 -2.93 -4.50 1.71
CA ALA A 66 -3.01 -4.88 3.11
C ALA A 66 -1.60 -5.06 3.70
N ALA A 67 -1.53 -5.27 5.00
CA ALA A 67 -0.30 -5.61 5.70
C ALA A 67 -0.57 -6.64 6.80
N PRO A 68 0.40 -7.47 7.21
CA PRO A 68 0.23 -8.43 8.31
C PRO A 68 -0.02 -7.75 9.67
N ARG A 69 0.32 -6.46 9.78
CA ARG A 69 0.21 -5.66 11.00
C ARG A 69 -0.71 -4.44 10.79
N PRO A 70 -1.48 -4.06 11.82
CA PRO A 70 -2.31 -2.87 11.75
C PRO A 70 -1.47 -1.61 11.63
N GLU A 71 -0.33 -1.51 12.35
CA GLU A 71 0.54 -0.34 12.29
C GLU A 71 1.08 -0.12 10.87
N THR A 72 1.62 -1.17 10.25
CA THR A 72 2.12 -1.09 8.87
C THR A 72 1.05 -0.61 7.89
N ALA A 73 -0.20 -1.08 8.04
CA ALA A 73 -1.30 -0.64 7.19
C ALA A 73 -1.64 0.86 7.37
N ILE A 74 -1.56 1.37 8.60
CA ILE A 74 -1.73 2.81 8.91
C ILE A 74 -0.59 3.63 8.30
N ILE A 75 0.66 3.22 8.54
CA ILE A 75 1.85 3.96 8.12
C ILE A 75 1.94 4.04 6.60
N GLU A 76 1.78 2.91 5.91
CA GLU A 76 1.78 2.88 4.44
C GLU A 76 0.63 3.71 3.85
N ARG A 77 -0.51 3.79 4.54
CA ARG A 77 -1.64 4.59 4.03
C ARG A 77 -1.44 6.09 4.22
N PHE A 78 -1.12 6.53 5.43
CA PHE A 78 -1.22 7.93 5.84
C PHE A 78 0.13 8.65 5.91
N VAL A 79 1.21 7.93 6.20
CA VAL A 79 2.51 8.56 6.50
C VAL A 79 3.39 8.67 5.25
N ARG A 80 3.12 7.88 4.19
CA ARG A 80 3.96 7.81 2.98
C ARG A 80 4.22 9.14 2.26
N THR A 81 3.29 10.09 2.33
CA THR A 81 3.43 11.42 1.70
C THR A 81 3.92 12.49 2.67
N LEU A 82 3.97 12.20 3.97
CA LEU A 82 4.39 13.17 4.98
C LEU A 82 5.91 13.34 4.96
N ARG A 83 6.38 14.58 5.09
CA ARG A 83 7.80 14.96 5.09
C ARG A 83 8.10 15.76 6.35
N PHE A 84 9.30 15.56 6.90
CA PHE A 84 9.81 16.45 7.94
C PHE A 84 10.10 17.82 7.34
N ASP A 85 9.90 18.86 8.15
CA ASP A 85 10.20 20.25 7.78
C ASP A 85 11.69 20.61 7.96
N GLY A 86 12.47 19.73 8.58
CA GLY A 86 13.89 19.95 8.91
C GLY A 86 14.12 20.77 10.18
N LEU A 87 13.06 21.16 10.89
CA LEU A 87 13.11 21.97 12.11
C LEU A 87 12.98 21.13 13.40
N GLY A 88 12.89 19.80 13.26
CA GLY A 88 12.72 18.87 14.38
C GLY A 88 11.27 18.68 14.83
N ASN A 89 10.30 19.23 14.10
CA ASN A 89 8.88 19.06 14.41
C ASN A 89 8.33 17.72 13.93
N SER A 90 7.28 17.24 14.59
CA SER A 90 6.47 16.12 14.13
C SER A 90 5.84 16.41 12.77
N ARG A 91 5.66 15.38 11.96
CA ARG A 91 4.89 15.49 10.72
C ARG A 91 3.41 15.56 11.05
N ILE A 92 2.65 16.36 10.32
CA ILE A 92 1.23 16.56 10.60
C ILE A 92 0.36 15.71 9.68
N LEU A 93 -0.40 14.78 10.25
CA LEU A 93 -1.52 14.10 9.58
C LEU A 93 -2.79 14.89 9.83
N LEU A 94 -3.39 15.44 8.78
CA LEU A 94 -4.62 16.22 8.90
C LEU A 94 -5.82 15.30 9.18
N ARG A 95 -6.66 15.66 10.15
CA ARG A 95 -7.89 14.91 10.51
C ARG A 95 -8.78 14.58 9.31
N LYS A 96 -8.87 15.48 8.33
CA LYS A 96 -9.65 15.26 7.10
C LYS A 96 -9.24 14.01 6.30
N GLU A 97 -7.98 13.58 6.42
CA GLU A 97 -7.50 12.37 5.73
C GLU A 97 -8.09 11.09 6.32
N LEU A 98 -8.50 11.16 7.60
CA LEU A 98 -9.09 10.06 8.37
C LEU A 98 -10.61 9.93 8.17
N GLU A 99 -11.27 10.99 7.68
CA GLU A 99 -12.73 11.03 7.53
C GLU A 99 -13.25 9.87 6.68
N GLY A 100 -14.22 9.13 7.24
CA GLY A 100 -14.83 7.97 6.61
C GLY A 100 -13.86 6.82 6.34
N ARG A 101 -12.71 6.75 7.04
CA ARG A 101 -11.75 5.63 6.96
C ARG A 101 -12.00 4.62 8.08
N LEU A 102 -11.78 3.37 7.73
CA LEU A 102 -11.81 2.23 8.64
C LEU A 102 -10.50 1.46 8.52
N LEU A 103 -10.04 0.88 9.63
CA LEU A 103 -9.06 -0.19 9.65
C LEU A 103 -9.79 -1.49 9.95
N SER A 104 -9.73 -2.44 9.02
CA SER A 104 -10.41 -3.72 9.15
C SER A 104 -9.44 -4.88 9.03
N GLN A 105 -9.82 -6.01 9.61
CA GLN A 105 -9.14 -7.27 9.50
C GLN A 105 -9.80 -8.12 8.39
N VAL A 106 -8.96 -8.73 7.56
CA VAL A 106 -9.37 -9.67 6.52
C VAL A 106 -8.54 -10.95 6.64
N ARG A 107 -9.11 -12.07 6.21
CA ARG A 107 -8.49 -13.39 6.29
C ARG A 107 -8.41 -14.02 4.91
N LEU A 108 -7.28 -14.64 4.60
CA LEU A 108 -7.12 -15.45 3.39
C LEU A 108 -8.01 -16.69 3.46
N THR A 109 -8.74 -16.95 2.39
CA THR A 109 -9.62 -18.13 2.25
C THR A 109 -8.89 -19.36 1.70
N ARG A 110 -7.79 -19.13 0.97
CA ARG A 110 -6.91 -20.12 0.37
C ARG A 110 -5.46 -19.68 0.45
N ASP A 111 -4.55 -20.60 0.16
CA ASP A 111 -3.16 -20.24 -0.07
C ASP A 111 -3.07 -19.29 -1.27
N VAL A 112 -2.25 -18.25 -1.13
CA VAL A 112 -1.99 -17.28 -2.19
C VAL A 112 -0.51 -17.19 -2.50
N GLU A 113 -0.22 -17.08 -3.78
CA GLU A 113 1.15 -17.05 -4.28
C GLU A 113 1.51 -15.62 -4.65
N LEU A 114 2.55 -15.09 -4.03
CA LEU A 114 2.97 -13.70 -4.23
C LEU A 114 4.35 -13.66 -4.88
N VAL A 115 4.56 -12.69 -5.78
CA VAL A 115 5.92 -12.29 -6.14
C VAL A 115 6.53 -11.58 -4.93
N SER A 116 7.61 -12.13 -4.41
CA SER A 116 8.37 -11.50 -3.34
C SER A 116 9.30 -10.45 -3.91
N LEU A 117 9.27 -9.27 -3.32
CA LEU A 117 10.19 -8.14 -3.57
C LEU A 117 10.88 -7.73 -2.27
N CYS A 118 11.01 -8.66 -1.32
CA CYS A 118 11.46 -8.40 0.05
C CYS A 118 12.99 -8.44 0.23
N SER A 119 13.75 -8.75 -0.81
CA SER A 119 15.22 -8.80 -0.78
C SER A 119 15.82 -8.29 -2.08
N ILE A 120 17.07 -7.82 -2.02
CA ILE A 120 17.81 -7.42 -3.22
C ILE A 120 17.96 -8.59 -4.22
N LEU A 121 18.05 -9.83 -3.74
CA LEU A 121 18.09 -11.01 -4.61
C LEU A 121 16.77 -11.21 -5.36
N HIS A 122 15.64 -10.95 -4.70
CA HIS A 122 14.34 -11.07 -5.34
C HIS A 122 14.06 -9.91 -6.31
N LEU A 123 14.51 -8.70 -5.96
CA LEU A 123 14.47 -7.53 -6.85
C LEU A 123 15.33 -7.74 -8.09
N ASN A 124 16.55 -8.25 -7.95
CA ASN A 124 17.42 -8.60 -9.08
C ASN A 124 16.75 -9.63 -10.00
N ALA A 125 15.99 -10.57 -9.43
CA ALA A 125 15.27 -11.59 -10.21
C ALA A 125 14.13 -11.00 -11.07
N VAL A 126 13.67 -9.78 -10.77
CA VAL A 126 12.72 -9.01 -11.59
C VAL A 126 13.40 -7.81 -12.26
N GLN A 127 14.71 -7.92 -12.53
CA GLN A 127 15.50 -6.93 -13.28
C GLN A 127 15.60 -5.56 -12.59
N GLN A 128 15.52 -5.51 -11.25
CA GLN A 128 15.77 -4.31 -10.44
C GLN A 128 17.13 -4.41 -9.75
N SER A 129 18.01 -3.43 -9.97
CA SER A 129 19.35 -3.42 -9.37
C SER A 129 19.40 -2.84 -7.95
N ASP A 130 18.29 -2.29 -7.47
CA ASP A 130 18.14 -1.76 -6.10
C ASP A 130 16.67 -1.78 -5.66
N TRP A 131 16.37 -1.08 -4.56
CA TRP A 131 15.06 -1.04 -3.91
C TRP A 131 14.05 -0.08 -4.54
N TRP A 132 14.38 0.61 -5.63
CA TRP A 132 13.54 1.65 -6.22
C TRP A 132 12.09 1.20 -6.46
N LEU A 133 11.90 -0.02 -6.96
CA LEU A 133 10.57 -0.54 -7.27
C LEU A 133 9.64 -0.61 -6.05
N VAL A 134 10.17 -0.65 -4.84
CA VAL A 134 9.39 -0.78 -3.59
C VAL A 134 9.60 0.39 -2.62
N GLU A 135 10.64 1.19 -2.82
CA GLU A 135 10.98 2.34 -1.97
C GLU A 135 10.69 3.71 -2.60
N SER A 136 10.41 3.75 -3.91
CA SER A 136 10.15 5.00 -4.64
C SER A 136 9.00 5.84 -4.06
N ASP A 137 9.14 7.13 -4.27
CA ASP A 137 8.19 8.17 -3.89
C ASP A 137 6.91 8.09 -4.74
N PRO A 138 5.73 8.53 -4.22
CA PRO A 138 4.51 8.66 -5.01
C PRO A 138 4.66 9.37 -6.37
N THR A 139 5.59 10.31 -6.49
CA THR A 139 5.90 11.00 -7.75
C THR A 139 6.41 10.07 -8.86
N GLU A 140 6.90 8.87 -8.52
CA GLU A 140 7.39 7.87 -9.48
C GLU A 140 6.38 6.74 -9.74
N TYR A 141 5.16 6.84 -9.20
CA TYR A 141 4.18 5.75 -9.31
C TYR A 141 3.75 5.43 -10.73
N ALA A 142 3.82 6.40 -11.65
CA ALA A 142 3.59 6.13 -13.07
C ALA A 142 4.55 5.04 -13.60
N PHE A 143 5.82 5.06 -13.17
CA PHE A 143 6.81 4.10 -13.59
C PHE A 143 6.63 2.75 -12.87
N THR A 144 6.40 2.76 -11.56
CA THR A 144 6.23 1.51 -10.82
C THR A 144 4.94 0.76 -11.16
N ARG A 145 3.86 1.45 -11.54
CA ARG A 145 2.67 0.83 -12.12
C ARG A 145 2.99 0.14 -13.44
N ARG A 146 3.73 0.83 -14.32
CA ARG A 146 4.19 0.24 -15.59
C ARG A 146 5.04 -1.02 -15.36
N TRP A 147 5.90 -1.02 -14.34
CA TRP A 147 6.63 -2.21 -13.90
C TRP A 147 5.72 -3.28 -13.31
N GLY A 148 4.72 -2.89 -12.51
CA GLY A 148 3.72 -3.81 -11.95
C GLY A 148 2.97 -4.57 -13.05
N HIS A 149 2.51 -3.86 -14.08
CA HIS A 149 1.82 -4.44 -15.24
C HIS A 149 2.71 -5.44 -15.98
N TRP A 150 3.96 -5.08 -16.23
CA TRP A 150 4.94 -5.98 -16.83
C TRP A 150 5.16 -7.22 -15.95
N LEU A 151 5.38 -7.04 -14.65
CA LEU A 151 5.65 -8.14 -13.74
C LEU A 151 4.45 -9.07 -13.56
N ARG A 152 3.22 -8.55 -13.61
CA ARG A 152 1.99 -9.37 -13.64
C ARG A 152 1.95 -10.27 -14.88
N ALA A 153 2.32 -9.74 -16.05
CA ALA A 153 2.38 -10.50 -17.29
C ALA A 153 3.51 -11.54 -17.30
N GLU A 154 4.61 -11.30 -16.57
CA GLU A 154 5.70 -12.26 -16.40
C GLU A 154 5.35 -13.35 -15.38
N ALA A 155 4.55 -13.01 -14.36
CA ALA A 155 4.17 -13.87 -13.25
C ALA A 155 2.65 -14.05 -13.18
N GLU A 156 2.05 -14.59 -14.26
CA GLU A 156 0.60 -14.84 -14.35
C GLU A 156 0.08 -15.80 -13.24
N TRP A 157 0.98 -16.55 -12.61
CA TRP A 157 0.70 -17.40 -11.46
C TRP A 157 0.46 -16.64 -10.15
N ALA A 158 0.83 -15.36 -10.07
CA ALA A 158 0.83 -14.62 -8.82
C ALA A 158 -0.53 -13.97 -8.53
N ASP A 159 -1.05 -14.19 -7.33
CA ASP A 159 -2.23 -13.51 -6.79
C ASP A 159 -1.93 -12.07 -6.33
N GLY A 160 -0.66 -11.66 -6.31
CA GLY A 160 -0.25 -10.39 -5.74
C GLY A 160 1.26 -10.23 -5.62
N PHE A 161 1.68 -9.09 -5.06
CA PHE A 161 3.08 -8.79 -4.73
C PHE A 161 3.23 -8.51 -3.25
N VAL A 162 4.40 -8.81 -2.69
CA VAL A 162 4.76 -8.48 -1.31
C VAL A 162 6.16 -7.86 -1.23
N TRP A 163 6.30 -6.82 -0.43
CA TRP A 163 7.56 -6.11 -0.22
C TRP A 163 7.70 -5.66 1.24
N ARG A 164 8.93 -5.28 1.62
CA ARG A 164 9.17 -4.64 2.93
C ARG A 164 8.69 -3.19 2.87
N SER A 165 7.90 -2.78 3.86
CA SER A 165 7.51 -1.39 4.03
C SER A 165 8.76 -0.53 4.19
N ARG A 166 8.88 0.51 3.36
CA ARG A 166 9.97 1.48 3.49
C ARG A 166 9.89 2.25 4.81
N LEU A 167 8.68 2.42 5.33
CA LEU A 167 8.38 3.31 6.46
C LEU A 167 8.29 2.57 7.79
N ASP A 168 8.11 1.26 7.75
CA ASP A 168 7.93 0.38 8.91
C ASP A 168 8.74 -0.91 8.69
N GLY A 169 9.98 -0.77 8.23
CA GLY A 169 10.90 -1.89 8.06
C GLY A 169 11.24 -2.52 9.42
N PRO A 170 11.29 -3.87 9.54
CA PRO A 170 11.34 -4.85 8.46
C PRO A 170 9.96 -5.42 8.05
N HIS A 171 8.86 -4.84 8.52
CA HIS A 171 7.51 -5.38 8.29
C HIS A 171 7.08 -5.25 6.83
N GLU A 172 6.15 -6.11 6.42
CA GLU A 172 5.77 -6.26 5.02
C GLU A 172 4.46 -5.55 4.69
N SER A 173 4.35 -5.08 3.46
CA SER A 173 3.10 -4.67 2.84
C SER A 173 2.89 -5.50 1.58
N LEU A 174 1.62 -5.73 1.23
CA LEU A 174 1.26 -6.49 0.05
C LEU A 174 0.16 -5.81 -0.74
N VAL A 175 0.09 -6.19 -2.01
CA VAL A 175 -1.07 -5.95 -2.88
C VAL A 175 -1.55 -7.30 -3.38
N LEU A 176 -2.84 -7.55 -3.26
CA LEU A 176 -3.53 -8.66 -3.90
C LEU A 176 -4.24 -8.16 -5.14
N PHE A 177 -4.42 -9.06 -6.09
CA PHE A 177 -5.03 -8.82 -7.38
C PHE A 177 -6.27 -9.69 -7.59
N GLY A 178 -7.30 -9.13 -8.22
CA GLY A 178 -8.52 -9.83 -8.59
C GLY A 178 -8.97 -9.43 -9.99
N SER A 179 -9.83 -10.25 -10.60
CA SER A 179 -10.48 -9.93 -11.87
C SER A 179 -11.60 -8.90 -11.70
N THR A 180 -12.27 -8.90 -10.54
CA THR A 180 -13.36 -7.98 -10.21
C THR A 180 -13.24 -7.46 -8.77
N ALA A 181 -14.13 -6.55 -8.37
CA ALA A 181 -14.23 -6.11 -6.98
C ALA A 181 -14.59 -7.25 -6.01
N GLU A 182 -15.26 -8.30 -6.51
CA GLU A 182 -15.44 -9.56 -5.80
C GLU A 182 -14.25 -10.47 -6.08
N SER A 183 -13.68 -11.04 -5.03
CA SER A 183 -12.58 -11.98 -5.10
C SER A 183 -12.80 -13.07 -4.07
N ASP A 184 -12.42 -14.29 -4.42
CA ASP A 184 -12.42 -15.42 -3.50
C ASP A 184 -11.27 -15.34 -2.49
N LEU A 185 -10.25 -14.50 -2.72
CA LEU A 185 -9.01 -14.44 -1.96
C LEU A 185 -9.19 -14.11 -0.47
N LEU A 186 -10.20 -13.31 -0.13
CA LEU A 186 -10.36 -12.74 1.20
C LEU A 186 -11.80 -12.84 1.69
N THR A 187 -11.92 -12.99 3.00
CA THR A 187 -13.17 -12.78 3.75
C THR A 187 -12.93 -11.78 4.86
N VAL A 188 -13.97 -11.02 5.23
CA VAL A 188 -13.97 -10.21 6.45
C VAL A 188 -13.96 -11.15 7.67
N THR A 189 -13.25 -10.77 8.73
CA THR A 189 -13.29 -11.51 10.00
C THR A 189 -14.46 -11.04 10.87
N GLU A 190 -14.70 -11.71 11.99
CA GLU A 190 -15.74 -11.30 12.96
C GLU A 190 -15.29 -10.10 13.82
N GLU A 191 -14.01 -9.72 13.75
CA GLU A 191 -13.48 -8.59 14.49
C GLU A 191 -14.06 -7.27 13.94
N PRO A 192 -14.61 -6.40 14.80
CA PRO A 192 -15.18 -5.15 14.35
C PRO A 192 -14.11 -4.24 13.76
N ALA A 193 -14.46 -3.57 12.66
CA ALA A 193 -13.60 -2.57 12.06
C ALA A 193 -13.39 -1.40 13.02
N ARG A 194 -12.15 -0.93 13.12
CA ARG A 194 -11.83 0.29 13.87
C ARG A 194 -12.16 1.50 13.00
N VAL A 195 -13.06 2.34 13.50
CA VAL A 195 -13.32 3.67 12.94
C VAL A 195 -12.10 4.55 13.23
N LEU A 196 -11.67 5.35 12.25
CA LEU A 196 -10.43 6.14 12.36
C LEU A 196 -10.68 7.65 12.57
N ASP A 197 -11.94 8.08 12.50
CA ASP A 197 -12.37 9.48 12.64
C ASP A 197 -13.24 9.74 13.88
N ASP A 198 -13.41 8.75 14.76
CA ASP A 198 -14.05 8.91 16.08
C ASP A 198 -13.03 9.06 17.21
N GLU A 199 -13.49 9.39 18.41
CA GLU A 199 -12.62 9.70 19.55
C GLU A 199 -11.65 8.56 19.87
N ASP A 200 -12.14 7.32 19.90
CA ASP A 200 -11.34 6.14 20.24
C ASP A 200 -10.35 5.76 19.13
N GLY A 201 -10.77 5.88 17.86
CA GLY A 201 -9.92 5.73 16.69
C GLY A 201 -8.76 6.72 16.69
N LEU A 202 -9.06 7.99 16.96
CA LEU A 202 -8.08 9.06 17.05
C LEU A 202 -7.09 8.84 18.20
N ARG A 203 -7.57 8.41 19.37
CA ARG A 203 -6.72 8.10 20.53
C ARG A 203 -5.73 6.97 20.22
N TRP A 204 -6.21 5.91 19.58
CA TRP A 204 -5.37 4.78 19.18
C TRP A 204 -4.37 5.15 18.07
N LEU A 205 -4.82 5.91 17.07
CA LEU A 205 -3.95 6.41 16.01
C LEU A 205 -2.85 7.30 16.58
N ALA A 206 -3.16 8.20 17.52
CA ALA A 206 -2.18 9.08 18.12
C ALA A 206 -1.04 8.28 18.78
N GLY A 207 -1.37 7.27 19.60
CA GLY A 207 -0.36 6.40 20.22
C GLY A 207 0.44 5.59 19.18
N THR A 208 -0.21 5.11 18.13
CA THR A 208 0.47 4.37 17.03
C THR A 208 1.43 5.27 16.24
N LEU A 209 1.04 6.52 16.01
CA LEU A 209 1.75 7.48 15.17
C LEU A 209 2.87 8.22 15.91
N GLU A 210 2.82 8.27 17.24
CA GLU A 210 3.83 8.90 18.09
C GLU A 210 5.23 8.31 17.87
N GLU A 211 5.35 6.98 17.79
CA GLU A 211 6.62 6.30 17.50
C GLU A 211 7.22 6.67 16.13
N TYR A 212 6.39 7.19 15.22
CA TYR A 212 6.78 7.63 13.90
C TYR A 212 6.96 9.15 13.82
N HIS A 213 6.92 9.88 14.94
CA HIS A 213 6.95 11.35 14.96
C HIS A 213 5.87 11.95 14.04
N VAL A 214 4.64 11.46 14.16
CA VAL A 214 3.47 11.96 13.43
C VAL A 214 2.39 12.36 14.43
N GLU A 215 1.88 13.58 14.28
CA GLU A 215 0.80 14.12 15.09
C GLU A 215 -0.48 14.29 14.26
N ILE A 216 -1.64 14.11 14.91
CA ILE A 216 -2.94 14.33 14.27
C ILE A 216 -3.36 15.77 14.47
N GLY A 217 -3.23 16.59 13.42
CA GLY A 217 -3.56 18.01 13.45
C GLY A 217 -5.00 18.31 12.99
N SER A 218 -5.60 19.33 13.60
CA SER A 218 -6.70 20.08 12.99
C SER A 218 -6.13 21.22 12.13
N VAL A 219 -6.88 21.68 11.14
CA VAL A 219 -6.54 22.93 10.44
C VAL A 219 -6.91 24.07 11.38
N ASP A 220 -5.98 24.50 12.23
CA ASP A 220 -6.08 25.80 12.91
C ASP A 220 -4.81 26.64 12.62
N ARG A 221 -5.03 27.63 11.75
CA ARG A 221 -4.22 28.80 11.37
C ARG A 221 -2.73 28.60 11.10
N LEU A 222 -2.37 28.83 9.83
CA LEU A 222 -1.12 29.51 9.48
C LEU A 222 -0.89 30.67 10.47
N PRO A 223 0.27 30.76 11.16
CA PRO A 223 0.61 32.00 11.83
C PRO A 223 0.60 33.11 10.77
N GLY A 224 -0.18 34.16 11.05
CA GLY A 224 -0.37 35.27 10.14
C GLY A 224 0.96 35.79 9.63
N ILE A 225 1.05 35.95 8.32
CA ILE A 225 2.08 36.76 7.69
C ILE A 225 1.85 38.16 8.24
N GLY A 226 2.71 38.60 9.16
CA GLY A 226 2.70 39.95 9.68
C GLY A 226 2.77 40.94 8.53
N SER A 227 1.91 41.96 8.62
CA SER A 227 1.89 43.14 7.75
C SER A 227 3.18 43.93 7.84
#